data_AF-A0A0N0M5M3-F1
#
_entry.id   AF-A0A0N0M5M3-F1
#
_cell.length_a   1.000
_cell.length_b   1.000
_cell.length_c   1.000
_cell.angle_alpha   90.00
_cell.angle_beta   90.00
_cell.angle_gamma   90.00
#
_symmetry.space_group_name_H-M   'P 1'
#
loop_
_entity.id
_entity.type
_entity.pdbx_description
1 polymer ?
#
loop_
_entity_poly.entity_id
_entity_poly.type
_entity_poly.pdbx_seq_one_letter_code
_entity_poly.pdbx_strand_id
1 'polypeptide(L)' 'MATLRWVDWYNNHRLFGPIGHIPPAEAEDNYYAALENLDMAA' A
#
# COMPACT_ATOMS: atom_id res chain seq x y z
N MET A 1 0.01 -12.35 -20.93
CA MET A 1 -0.22 -10.96 -20.46
C MET A 1 0.84 -10.59 -19.44
N ALA A 2 1.90 -9.89 -19.85
CA ALA A 2 3.05 -9.56 -19.00
C ALA A 2 2.78 -8.41 -18.01
N THR A 3 1.77 -7.58 -18.30
CA THR A 3 1.40 -6.39 -17.53
C THR A 3 0.82 -6.72 -16.16
N LEU A 4 -0.10 -7.70 -16.07
CA LEU A 4 -0.71 -8.10 -14.80
C LEU A 4 0.29 -8.69 -13.81
N ARG A 5 1.29 -9.43 -14.28
CA ARG A 5 2.37 -9.96 -13.43
C ARG A 5 3.29 -8.85 -12.90
N TRP A 6 3.55 -7.83 -13.71
CA TRP A 6 4.34 -6.68 -13.27
C TRP A 6 3.60 -5.86 -12.20
N VAL A 7 2.29 -5.64 -12.40
CA VAL A 7 1.44 -4.93 -11.42
C VAL A 7 1.39 -5.68 -10.10
N ASP A 8 1.19 -7.00 -10.13
CA ASP A 8 1.19 -7.82 -8.92
C ASP A 8 2.54 -7.78 -8.18
N TRP A 9 3.66 -7.88 -8.90
CA TRP A 9 4.97 -7.74 -8.29
C TRP A 9 5.20 -6.35 -7.69
N TYR A 10 4.80 -5.29 -8.40
CA TYR A 10 4.98 -3.91 -7.94
C TYR A 10 4.15 -3.62 -6.69
N ASN A 11 2.89 -4.07 -6.64
CA ASN A 11 1.96 -3.74 -5.57
C ASN A 11 2.10 -4.66 -4.35
N ASN A 12 2.42 -5.95 -4.54
CA ASN A 12 2.39 -6.94 -3.46
C ASN A 12 3.78 -7.45 -3.04
N HIS A 13 4.81 -7.31 -3.88
CA HIS A 13 6.13 -7.94 -3.63
C HIS A 13 7.28 -6.95 -3.51
N ARG A 14 7.14 -5.74 -4.06
CA ARG A 14 8.19 -4.73 -4.01
C ARG A 14 8.17 -3.99 -2.67
N LEU A 15 9.28 -4.07 -1.95
CA LEU A 15 9.44 -3.35 -0.67
C LEU A 15 10.08 -1.97 -0.89
N PHE A 16 9.51 -0.94 -0.27
CA PHE A 16 10.03 0.43 -0.34
C PHE A 16 10.65 0.85 1.00
N GLY A 17 11.95 1.14 0.99
CA GLY A 17 12.67 1.63 2.18
C GLY A 17 12.10 2.91 2.80
N PRO A 18 11.71 3.95 2.01
CA PRO A 18 11.21 5.21 2.57
C PRO A 18 9.89 5.11 3.36
N ILE A 19 9.07 4.10 3.08
CA ILE A 19 7.76 3.91 3.72
C ILE A 19 7.79 2.79 4.79
N GLY A 20 8.98 2.32 5.16
CA GLY A 20 9.15 1.31 6.22
C GLY A 20 9.36 -0.13 5.74
N HIS A 21 9.83 -0.34 4.51
CA HIS A 21 10.03 -1.67 3.92
C HIS A 21 8.75 -2.51 3.76
N ILE A 22 7.61 -1.85 3.57
CA ILE A 22 6.34 -2.50 3.26
C ILE A 22 5.98 -2.32 1.78
N PRO A 23 5.15 -3.22 1.21
CA PRO A 23 4.67 -3.08 -0.16
C PRO A 23 3.65 -1.94 -0.30
N PRO A 24 3.47 -1.36 -1.50
CA PRO A 24 2.54 -0.26 -1.73
C PRO A 24 1.11 -0.54 -1.28
N ALA A 25 0.59 -1.73 -1.54
CA ALA A 25 -0.78 -2.09 -1.17
C ALA A 25 -1.00 -1.97 0.34
N GLU A 26 -0.05 -2.46 1.14
CA GLU A 26 -0.12 -2.39 2.60
C GLU A 26 0.03 -0.93 3.11
N ALA A 27 0.86 -0.13 2.44
CA ALA A 27 0.98 1.28 2.76
C ALA A 27 -0.30 2.08 2.48
N GLU A 28 -0.98 1.78 1.36
CA GLU A 28 -2.28 2.38 1.02
C GLU A 28 -3.37 1.93 2.01
N ASP A 29 -3.43 0.65 2.37
CA ASP A 29 -4.39 0.13 3.36
C ASP A 29 -4.21 0.83 4.71
N ASN A 30 -2.97 0.97 5.19
CA ASN A 30 -2.67 1.67 6.44
C ASN A 30 -3.05 3.16 6.37
N TYR A 31 -2.84 3.80 5.21
CA TYR A 31 -3.21 5.20 5.00
C TYR A 31 -4.73 5.39 5.04
N TYR A 32 -5.49 4.53 4.37
CA TYR A 32 -6.96 4.60 4.39
C TYR A 32 -7.54 4.25 5.76
N ALA A 33 -6.99 3.26 6.46
CA ALA A 33 -7.38 2.95 7.83
C ALA A 33 -7.13 4.15 8.76
N ALA A 34 -5.98 4.84 8.62
CA ALA A 34 -5.70 6.04 9.39
C ALA A 34 -6.66 7.18 9.05
N LEU A 35 -6.97 7.39 7.76
CA LEU A 35 -7.94 8.39 7.32
C LEU A 35 -9.35 8.12 7.85
N GLU A 36 -9.83 6.88 7.79
CA GLU A 36 -11.14 6.50 8.32
C GLU A 36 -11.21 6.73 9.83
N ASN A 37 -10.15 6.40 10.57
CA ASN A 37 -10.05 6.69 11.99
C ASN A 37 -10.04 8.20 12.29
N LEU A 38 -9.41 9.01 11.43
CA LEU A 38 -9.42 10.47 11.56
C LEU A 38 -10.81 11.06 11.29
N ASP A 39 -11.52 10.53 10.28
CA ASP A 39 -12.87 10.97 9.93
C ASP A 39 -13.90 10.60 11.02
N MET A 40 -13.75 9.43 11.66
CA MET A 40 -14.57 9.04 12.82
C MET A 40 -14.31 9.86 14.09
N ALA A 41 -13.15 10.53 14.19
CA ALA A 41 -12.76 11.31 15.36
C ALA A 41 -13.12 12.81 15.26
N ALA A 42 -13.66 13.27 14.12
CA ALA A 42 -14.06 14.64 13.84
C ALA A 42 -15.56 14.89 14.14
#